data_AF-A0A314XSZ3-F1
#
_entry.id   AF-A0A314XSZ3-F1
#
_cell.length_a   1.000
_cell.length_b   1.000
_cell.length_c   1.000
_cell.angle_alpha   90.00
_cell.angle_beta   90.00
_cell.angle_gamma   90.00
#
_symmetry.space_group_name_H-M   'P 1'
#
loop_
_entity.id
_entity.type
_entity.pdbx_description
1 polymer ?
#
loop_
_entity_poly.entity_id
_entity_poly.type
_entity_poly.pdbx_seq_one_letter_code
_entity_poly.pdbx_strand_id
1 'polypeptide(L)'
;MDRFVNTQKDVELLVKYGIVENWLGDNSEVSTLINKLGKGVWINDNDFYFAIVAEDLNSHCGTNLRQNYLNTPWAIISFVAAVFLLILTFIQTVCSIISIA
;
A
#
# COMPACT_ATOMS: atom_id res chain seq x y z
N MET A 1 2.99 -9.69 -19.07
CA MET A 1 4.19 -9.05 -18.46
C MET A 1 3.91 -7.61 -18.06
N ASP A 2 2.92 -6.96 -18.67
CA ASP A 2 2.45 -5.59 -18.37
C ASP A 2 2.00 -5.33 -16.92
N ARG A 3 1.89 -6.36 -16.08
CA ARG A 3 1.63 -6.21 -14.63
C ARG A 3 2.89 -6.31 -13.76
N PHE A 4 4.06 -6.58 -14.36
CA PHE A 4 5.31 -6.80 -13.65
C PHE A 4 6.36 -5.71 -13.95
N VAL A 5 6.65 -5.41 -15.22
CA VAL A 5 7.61 -4.37 -15.62
C VAL A 5 7.06 -3.60 -16.81
N ASN A 6 6.79 -2.30 -16.65
CA ASN A 6 6.26 -1.45 -17.72
C ASN A 6 7.24 -0.39 -18.16
N THR A 7 8.09 0.06 -17.25
CA THR A 7 8.99 1.19 -17.44
C THR A 7 10.40 0.86 -16.99
N GLN A 8 11.35 1.67 -17.44
CA GLN A 8 12.74 1.62 -16.97
C GLN A 8 12.85 1.78 -15.44
N LYS A 9 11.95 2.56 -14.83
CA LYS A 9 11.92 2.79 -13.38
C LYS A 9 11.55 1.54 -12.60
N ASP A 10 10.68 0.70 -13.15
CA ASP A 10 10.32 -0.57 -12.53
C ASP A 10 11.55 -1.47 -12.46
N VAL A 11 12.32 -1.54 -13.56
CA VAL A 11 13.61 -2.27 -13.59
C VAL A 11 14.61 -1.69 -12.60
N GLU A 12 14.75 -0.36 -12.54
CA GLU A 12 15.64 0.29 -11.58
C GLU A 12 15.33 -0.13 -10.15
N LEU A 13 14.04 -0.20 -9.81
CA LEU A 13 13.58 -0.61 -8.50
C LEU A 13 13.90 -2.09 -8.24
N LEU A 14 13.65 -2.97 -9.23
CA LEU A 14 13.98 -4.40 -9.12
C LEU A 14 15.48 -4.64 -8.94
N VAL A 15 16.32 -3.88 -9.64
CA VAL A 15 17.79 -3.92 -9.50
C VAL A 15 18.21 -3.43 -8.12
N LYS A 16 17.64 -2.31 -7.66
CA LYS A 16 17.90 -1.75 -6.33
C LYS A 16 17.60 -2.75 -5.21
N TYR A 17 16.54 -3.53 -5.35
CA TYR A 17 16.16 -4.56 -4.38
C TYR A 17 16.81 -5.93 -4.65
N GLY A 18 17.70 -6.05 -5.64
CA GLY A 18 18.42 -7.28 -5.94
C GLY A 18 17.53 -8.40 -6.52
N ILE A 19 16.34 -8.06 -7.02
CA ILE A 19 15.41 -9.01 -7.64
C ILE A 19 15.86 -9.33 -9.07
N VAL A 20 16.46 -8.35 -9.75
CA VAL A 20 17.02 -8.47 -11.11
C VAL A 20 18.45 -7.98 -11.09
N GLU A 21 19.38 -8.76 -11.63
CA GLU A 21 20.72 -8.26 -11.93
C GLU A 21 20.74 -7.70 -13.36
N ASN A 22 21.07 -6.42 -13.49
CA ASN A 22 21.19 -5.78 -14.80
C ASN A 22 22.62 -5.90 -15.35
N TRP A 23 22.85 -6.89 -16.21
CA TRP A 23 24.09 -7.08 -16.96
C TRP A 23 24.11 -6.35 -18.32
N LEU A 24 22.95 -5.83 -18.77
CA LEU A 24 22.79 -5.08 -20.02
C LEU A 24 23.21 -3.61 -19.86
N GLY A 25 23.36 -3.11 -18.64
CA GLY A 25 23.79 -1.74 -18.35
C GLY A 25 22.70 -0.68 -18.58
N ASP A 26 21.71 -0.94 -19.42
CA ASP A 26 20.53 -0.08 -19.60
C ASP A 26 19.24 -0.76 -19.12
N ASN A 27 18.62 -0.14 -18.12
CA ASN A 27 17.33 -0.56 -17.59
C ASN A 27 16.21 -0.55 -18.66
N SER A 28 16.33 0.26 -19.73
CA SER A 28 15.31 0.35 -20.78
C SER A 28 15.32 -0.91 -21.66
N GLU A 29 16.50 -1.43 -21.98
CA GLU A 29 16.69 -2.69 -22.70
C GLU A 29 16.17 -3.88 -21.89
N VAL A 30 16.47 -3.91 -20.58
CA VAL A 30 15.95 -4.94 -19.67
C VAL A 30 14.42 -4.91 -19.64
N SER A 31 13.82 -3.72 -19.53
CA SER A 31 12.35 -3.59 -19.51
C SER A 31 11.72 -4.09 -20.82
N THR A 32 12.37 -3.83 -21.95
CA THR A 32 11.95 -4.30 -23.27
C THR A 32 12.08 -5.82 -23.40
N LEU A 33 13.18 -6.41 -22.91
CA LEU A 33 13.40 -7.85 -22.92
C LEU A 33 12.33 -8.57 -22.10
N ILE A 34 12.07 -8.10 -20.87
CA ILE A 34 11.05 -8.65 -19.98
C ILE A 34 9.67 -8.57 -20.65
N ASN A 35 9.31 -7.42 -21.24
CA ASN A 35 8.03 -7.29 -21.93
C ASN A 35 7.90 -8.20 -23.15
N LYS A 36 8.99 -8.38 -23.92
CA LYS A 36 9.03 -9.31 -25.06
C LYS A 36 8.83 -10.76 -24.64
N LEU A 37 9.38 -11.19 -23.49
CA LEU A 37 9.19 -12.54 -22.96
C LEU A 37 7.71 -12.86 -22.66
N GLY A 38 6.92 -11.86 -22.29
CA GLY A 38 5.49 -12.02 -22.06
C GLY A 38 4.63 -11.97 -23.33
N LYS A 39 5.20 -11.58 -24.47
CA LYS A 39 4.45 -11.39 -25.70
C LYS A 39 3.99 -12.76 -26.23
N GLY A 40 2.68 -12.91 -26.43
CA GLY A 40 2.08 -14.16 -26.89
C GLY A 40 1.85 -15.20 -25.78
N VAL A 41 2.25 -14.91 -24.54
CA VAL A 41 1.88 -15.71 -23.37
C VAL A 41 0.51 -15.23 -22.90
N TRP A 42 -0.53 -15.99 -23.20
CA TRP A 42 -1.87 -15.77 -22.67
C TRP A 42 -2.03 -16.57 -21.37
N ILE A 43 -2.17 -15.87 -20.25
CA ILE A 43 -2.53 -16.49 -18.97
C ILE A 43 -4.01 -16.21 -18.77
N ASN A 44 -4.79 -17.28 -18.58
CA ASN A 44 -6.16 -17.13 -18.11
C ASN A 44 -6.10 -16.85 -16.61
N ASP A 45 -6.51 -15.64 -16.21
CA ASP A 45 -6.52 -15.22 -14.79
C ASP A 45 -7.36 -16.17 -13.91
N ASN A 46 -8.25 -16.99 -14.50
CA ASN A 46 -9.09 -17.95 -13.78
C ASN A 46 -8.62 -19.41 -13.87
N ASP A 47 -7.57 -19.72 -14.64
CA ASP A 47 -7.20 -21.11 -14.95
C ASP A 47 -5.67 -21.30 -15.05
N PHE A 48 -4.93 -20.56 -14.21
CA PHE A 48 -3.51 -20.82 -14.01
C PHE A 48 -3.31 -21.72 -12.77
N TYR A 49 -2.15 -22.39 -12.70
CA TYR A 49 -1.86 -23.39 -11.69
C TYR A 49 -2.11 -22.94 -10.23
N PHE A 50 -1.98 -21.64 -9.96
CA PHE A 50 -2.20 -21.05 -8.63
C PHE A 50 -3.49 -20.20 -8.53
N ALA A 51 -4.43 -20.30 -9.48
CA ALA A 51 -5.64 -19.47 -9.51
C ALA A 51 -6.45 -19.56 -8.21
N ILE A 52 -6.71 -20.77 -7.72
CA ILE A 52 -7.44 -21.01 -6.47
C ILE A 52 -6.68 -20.41 -5.27
N VAL A 53 -5.36 -20.61 -5.21
CA VAL A 53 -4.52 -20.07 -4.13
C VAL A 53 -4.54 -18.54 -4.14
N ALA A 54 -4.47 -17.93 -5.32
CA ALA A 54 -4.53 -16.49 -5.49
C ALA A 54 -5.91 -15.92 -5.10
N GLU A 55 -6.99 -16.63 -5.46
CA GLU A 55 -8.35 -16.27 -5.09
C GLU A 55 -8.56 -16.33 -3.57
N ASP A 56 -8.14 -17.41 -2.93
CA ASP A 56 -8.20 -17.58 -1.47
C ASP A 56 -7.39 -16.49 -0.75
N LEU A 57 -6.18 -16.21 -1.24
CA LEU A 57 -5.32 -15.17 -0.68
C LEU A 57 -5.93 -13.78 -0.86
N ASN A 58 -6.52 -13.49 -2.02
CA ASN A 58 -7.18 -12.21 -2.29
C ASN A 58 -8.46 -12.05 -1.46
N SER A 59 -9.22 -13.12 -1.23
CA SER A 59 -10.38 -13.13 -0.34
C SER A 59 -9.97 -12.86 1.11
N HIS A 60 -8.92 -13.55 1.59
CA HIS A 60 -8.44 -13.43 2.96
C HIS A 60 -7.71 -12.10 3.24
N CYS A 61 -6.78 -11.69 2.38
CA CYS A 61 -6.03 -10.44 2.54
C CYS A 61 -6.81 -9.21 2.07
N GLY A 62 -7.65 -9.31 1.04
CA GLY A 62 -8.44 -8.18 0.54
C GLY A 62 -9.50 -7.72 1.54
N THR A 63 -10.06 -8.65 2.32
CA THR A 63 -10.93 -8.30 3.45
C THR A 63 -10.12 -7.72 4.62
N ASN A 64 -8.99 -8.33 4.99
CA ASN A 64 -8.16 -7.88 6.12
C ASN A 64 -7.46 -6.53 5.89
N LEU A 65 -6.92 -6.25 4.70
CA LEU A 65 -6.32 -4.96 4.36
C LEU A 65 -7.36 -3.86 4.32
N ARG A 66 -8.53 -4.15 3.71
CA ARG A 66 -9.64 -3.20 3.68
C ARG A 66 -10.16 -2.95 5.10
N GLN A 67 -10.25 -3.97 5.95
CA GLN A 67 -10.75 -3.83 7.32
C GLN A 67 -9.74 -3.16 8.27
N ASN A 68 -8.44 -3.44 8.15
CA ASN A 68 -7.41 -2.79 8.96
C ASN A 68 -7.13 -1.35 8.52
N TYR A 69 -7.14 -1.06 7.20
CA TYR A 69 -6.95 0.28 6.69
C TYR A 69 -8.20 1.15 6.90
N LEU A 70 -9.41 0.58 6.78
CA LEU A 70 -10.68 1.23 7.08
C LEU A 70 -11.07 1.20 8.57
N ASN A 71 -10.18 0.79 9.49
CA ASN A 71 -10.32 1.08 10.93
C ASN A 71 -9.82 2.50 11.29
N THR A 72 -9.53 3.32 10.28
CA THR A 72 -9.41 4.79 10.36
C THR A 72 -10.58 5.53 11.06
N PRO A 73 -11.84 5.07 11.10
CA PRO A 73 -12.91 5.71 11.86
C PRO A 73 -12.58 5.85 13.34
N TRP A 74 -11.99 4.82 13.95
CA TRP A 74 -11.59 4.86 15.35
C TRP A 74 -10.47 5.89 15.61
N ALA A 75 -9.54 6.03 14.67
CA ALA A 75 -8.49 7.06 14.75
C ALA A 75 -9.08 8.48 14.65
N ILE A 76 -10.03 8.70 13.74
CA ILE A 76 -10.73 9.99 13.58
C ILE A 76 -11.54 10.33 14.83
N ILE A 77 -12.31 9.37 15.37
CA ILE A 77 -13.09 9.55 16.60
C ILE A 77 -12.18 9.89 17.78
N SER A 78 -11.05 9.18 17.91
CA SER A 78 -10.08 9.42 18.99
C SER A 78 -9.44 10.81 18.89
N PHE A 79 -9.10 11.25 17.68
CA PHE A 79 -8.55 12.58 17.44
C PHE A 79 -9.55 13.68 17.81
N VAL A 80 -10.81 13.54 17.36
CA VAL A 80 -11.89 14.48 17.68
C VAL A 80 -12.13 14.54 19.18
N ALA A 81 -12.21 13.38 19.85
CA ALA A 81 -12.37 13.31 21.31
C ALA A 81 -11.22 14.01 22.06
N ALA A 82 -9.97 13.79 21.63
CA ALA A 82 -8.80 14.44 22.23
C ALA A 82 -8.84 15.97 22.09
N VAL A 83 -9.26 16.49 20.93
CA VAL A 83 -9.43 17.94 20.71
C VAL A 83 -10.53 18.51 21.62
N PHE A 84 -11.67 17.84 21.73
CA PHE A 84 -12.73 18.27 22.66
C PHE A 84 -12.27 18.27 24.11
N LEU A 85 -11.56 17.22 24.55
CA LEU A 85 -11.00 17.16 25.90
C LEU A 85 -10.01 18.30 26.15
N LEU A 86 -9.13 18.61 25.20
CA LEU A 86 -8.20 19.74 25.32
C LEU A 86 -8.92 21.08 25.50
N ILE A 87 -9.96 21.34 24.69
CA ILE A 87 -10.76 22.57 24.79
C ILE A 87 -11.45 22.66 26.16
N LEU A 88 -12.07 21.58 26.61
CA LEU A 88 -12.74 21.53 27.92
C LEU A 88 -11.75 21.76 29.06
N THR A 89 -10.58 21.11 29.02
CA THR A 89 -9.53 21.26 30.04
C THR A 89 -9.00 22.69 30.08
N PHE A 90 -8.84 23.33 28.92
CA PHE A 90 -8.40 24.72 28.83
C PHE A 90 -9.42 25.67 29.49
N ILE A 91 -10.70 25.55 29.14
CA ILE A 91 -11.77 26.35 29.74
C ILE A 91 -11.83 26.13 31.26
N GLN A 92 -11.77 24.88 31.71
CA GLN A 92 -11.78 24.53 33.13
C GLN A 92 -10.59 25.16 33.87
N THR A 93 -9.39 25.12 33.28
CA THR A 93 -8.17 25.71 33.87
C THR A 93 -8.32 27.22 34.02
N VAL A 94 -8.81 27.93 33.00
CA VAL A 94 -9.02 29.39 33.04
C VAL A 94 -10.07 29.77 34.09
N CYS A 95 -11.22 29.10 34.10
CA CYS A 95 -12.27 29.36 35.09
C CYS A 95 -11.80 29.08 36.53
N SER A 96 -11.00 28.03 36.73
CA SER A 96 -10.45 27.69 38.04
C SER A 96 -9.47 28.75 38.53
N ILE A 97 -8.61 29.29 37.65
CA ILE A 97 -7.68 30.38 38.02
C ILE A 97 -8.45 31.64 38.40
N ILE A 98 -9.46 32.03 37.60
CA ILE A 98 -10.28 33.22 37.88
C ILE A 98 -11.08 33.05 39.18
N SER A 99 -11.54 31.84 39.50
CA SER A 99 -12.29 31.58 40.73
C SER A 99 -11.43 31.52 41.99
N ILE A 100 -10.11 31.33 41.83
CA ILE A 100 -9.13 31.31 42.93
C ILE A 100 -8.51 32.71 43.14
N ALA A 101 -8.49 33.56 42.11
CA ALA A 101 -8.08 34.97 42.17
C ALA A 101 -9.17 35.86 42.78
#